data_AF-F7QMA1-F1
#
_entry.id   AF-F7QMA1-F1
#
_cell.length_a   1.000
_cell.length_b   1.000
_cell.length_c   1.000
_cell.angle_alpha   90.00
_cell.angle_beta   90.00
_cell.angle_gamma   90.00
#
_symmetry.space_group_name_H-M   'P 1'
#
loop_
_entity.id
_entity.type
_entity.pdbx_description
1 polymer ?
#
loop_
_entity_poly.entity_id
_entity_poly.type
_entity_poly.pdbx_seq_one_letter_code
_entity_poly.pdbx_strand_id
1 'polypeptide(L)' 'MPADCPFCAQPLVSQALVCSSCSRDVTIPETLIAERDDLVRKRAQASEELAQAKAELEALRRRQRLSLRRN' A
#
# COMPACT_ATOMS: atom_id res chain seq x y z
N MET A 1 23.86 -9.79 -0.98
CA MET A 1 23.66 -8.44 -1.52
C MET A 1 24.63 -8.26 -2.67
N PRO A 2 24.22 -7.70 -3.82
CA PRO A 2 25.14 -7.52 -4.94
C PRO A 2 26.33 -6.68 -4.47
N ALA A 3 27.53 -7.14 -4.76
CA ALA A 3 28.76 -6.40 -4.45
C ALA A 3 28.86 -5.11 -5.30
N ASP A 4 28.03 -4.98 -6.34
CA ASP A 4 28.04 -3.90 -7.30
C ASP A 4 26.67 -3.20 -7.38
N CYS A 5 26.72 -1.90 -7.67
CA CYS A 5 25.54 -1.05 -7.85
C CYS A 5 24.72 -1.53 -9.06
N PRO A 6 23.40 -1.76 -8.91
CA PRO A 6 22.55 -2.27 -10.00
C PRO A 6 22.38 -1.28 -11.17
N PHE A 7 22.78 -0.02 -11.01
CA PHE A 7 22.61 1.01 -12.03
C PHE A 7 23.88 1.31 -12.82
N CYS A 8 25.06 1.22 -12.19
CA CYS A 8 26.33 1.61 -12.82
C CYS A 8 27.44 0.55 -12.71
N ALA A 9 27.14 -0.61 -12.11
CA ALA A 9 28.05 -1.73 -11.93
C ALA A 9 29.35 -1.40 -11.16
N GLN A 10 29.42 -0.25 -10.49
CA GLN A 10 30.53 0.09 -9.60
C GLN A 10 30.39 -0.62 -8.25
N PRO A 11 31.51 -0.96 -7.58
CA PRO A 11 31.47 -1.59 -6.27
C PRO A 11 30.61 -0.80 -5.29
N LEU A 12 29.73 -1.51 -4.59
CA LEU A 12 28.81 -0.95 -3.62
C LEU A 12 29.22 -1.38 -2.21
N VAL A 13 29.42 -0.39 -1.34
CA VAL A 13 29.66 -0.64 0.07
C VAL A 13 28.43 -1.31 0.68
N SER A 14 28.64 -2.34 1.49
CA SER A 14 27.55 -3.00 2.22
C SER A 14 26.77 -1.98 3.03
N GLN A 15 25.43 -2.03 2.97
CA GLN A 15 24.52 -1.10 3.68
C GLN A 15 24.48 0.34 3.12
N ALA A 16 25.14 0.63 1.99
CA ALA A 16 24.99 1.93 1.34
C ALA A 16 23.53 2.16 0.92
N LEU A 17 22.95 3.30 1.32
CA LEU A 17 21.63 3.75 0.86
C LEU A 17 21.71 4.35 -0.54
N VAL A 18 22.82 5.06 -0.82
CA VAL A 18 23.09 5.77 -2.07
C VAL A 18 24.42 5.30 -2.64
N CYS A 19 24.48 5.06 -3.95
CA CYS A 19 25.74 4.77 -4.64
C CYS A 19 26.60 6.04 -4.75
N SER A 20 27.85 5.99 -4.29
CA SER A 20 28.78 7.12 -4.37
C SER A 20 29.18 7.50 -5.80
N SER A 21 29.08 6.57 -6.76
CA SER A 21 29.50 6.80 -8.14
C SER A 21 28.40 7.42 -9.00
N CYS A 22 27.15 6.94 -8.89
CA CYS A 22 26.03 7.41 -9.72
C CYS A 22 24.96 8.19 -8.94
N SER A 23 25.14 8.39 -7.64
CA SER A 23 24.24 9.15 -6.75
C SER A 23 22.80 8.63 -6.71
N ARG A 24 22.56 7.37 -7.08
CA ARG A 24 21.23 6.75 -7.03
C ARG A 24 21.01 6.01 -5.73
N ASP A 25 19.78 6.03 -5.24
CA ASP A 25 19.33 5.18 -4.15
C ASP A 25 19.37 3.72 -4.60
N VAL A 26 20.08 2.89 -3.84
CA VAL A 26 20.32 1.46 -4.15
C VAL A 26 19.71 0.51 -3.11
N THR A 27 19.35 1.05 -1.94
CA THR A 27 18.74 0.30 -0.85
C THR A 27 17.52 1.06 -0.36
N ILE A 28 16.42 0.34 -0.09
CA ILE A 28 15.23 0.92 0.54
C ILE A 28 15.43 0.83 2.06
N PRO A 29 15.41 1.96 2.80
CA PRO A 29 15.47 1.95 4.26
C PRO A 29 14.37 1.08 4.89
N GLU A 30 14.70 0.37 5.97
CA GLU A 30 13.75 -0.47 6.70
C GLU A 30 12.53 0.32 7.20
N THR A 31 12.72 1.60 7.55
CA THR A 31 11.64 2.50 7.95
C THR A 31 10.60 2.69 6.84
N LEU A 32 11.03 2.90 5.60
CA LEU A 32 10.13 3.05 4.45
C LEU A 32 9.41 1.75 4.11
N ILE A 33 10.06 0.60 4.32
CA ILE A 33 9.43 -0.72 4.19
C ILE A 33 8.33 -0.87 5.24
N ALA A 34 8.61 -0.56 6.50
CA ALA A 34 7.65 -0.63 7.59
C ALA A 34 6.45 0.32 7.38
N GLU A 35 6.71 1.55 6.92
CA GLU A 35 5.67 2.52 6.57
C GLU A 35 4.78 2.02 5.43
N ARG A 36 5.38 1.49 4.36
CA ARG A 36 4.62 0.89 3.24
C ARG A 36 3.72 -0.23 3.75
N ASP A 37 4.24 -1.12 4.58
CA ASP A 37 3.48 -2.26 5.09
C ASP A 37 2.32 -1.80 5.98
N ASP A 38 2.52 -0.73 6.76
CA ASP A 38 1.47 -0.09 7.53
C ASP A 38 0.38 0.54 6.66
N LEU A 39 0.76 1.25 5.61
CA LEU A 39 -0.18 1.82 4.64
C LEU A 39 -0.99 0.74 3.93
N VAL A 40 -0.35 -0.40 3.58
CA VAL A 40 -1.04 -1.54 2.98
C VAL A 40 -2.10 -2.11 3.92
N ARG A 41 -1.80 -2.25 5.22
CA ARG A 41 -2.78 -2.69 6.23
C ARG A 41 -3.94 -1.70 6.38
N LYS A 42 -3.64 -0.40 6.52
CA LYS A 42 -4.66 0.65 6.61
C LYS A 42 -5.60 0.67 5.41
N ARG A 43 -5.05 0.53 4.20
CA ARG A 43 -5.84 0.46 2.98
C ARG A 43 -6.76 -0.77 2.98
N ALA A 44 -6.26 -1.93 3.40
CA ALA A 44 -7.06 -3.16 3.45
C ALA A 44 -8.25 -2.98 4.41
N GLN A 45 -8.00 -2.48 5.62
CA GLN A 45 -9.04 -2.19 6.60
C GLN A 45 -10.09 -1.20 6.06
N ALA A 46 -9.64 -0.06 5.53
CA ALA A 46 -10.56 0.94 4.96
C ALA A 46 -11.39 0.38 3.80
N SER A 47 -10.83 -0.54 3.01
CA SER A 47 -11.55 -1.17 1.90
C SER A 47 -12.65 -2.12 2.40
N GLU A 48 -12.39 -2.85 3.48
CA GLU A 48 -13.37 -3.72 4.13
C GLU A 48 -14.50 -2.91 4.76
N GLU A 49 -14.17 -1.86 5.51
CA GLU A 49 -15.15 -0.95 6.12
C GLU A 49 -16.05 -0.31 5.05
N LEU A 50 -15.46 0.12 3.93
CA LEU A 50 -16.21 0.68 2.81
C LEU A 50 -17.14 -0.36 2.16
N ALA A 51 -16.69 -1.60 2.00
CA ALA A 51 -17.50 -2.67 1.44
C ALA A 51 -18.72 -2.97 2.34
N GLN A 52 -18.50 -3.04 3.66
CA GLN A 52 -19.55 -3.25 4.64
C GLN A 52 -20.57 -2.10 4.62
N ALA A 53 -20.12 -0.86 4.68
CA ALA A 53 -20.99 0.31 4.64
C ALA A 53 -21.84 0.37 3.35
N LYS A 54 -21.25 0.01 2.20
CA LYS A 54 -21.99 -0.08 0.94
C LYS A 54 -23.07 -1.16 0.98
N ALA A 55 -22.75 -2.34 1.52
CA ALA A 55 -23.72 -3.42 1.65
C ALA A 55 -24.91 -3.03 2.56
N GLU A 56 -24.63 -2.37 3.69
CA GLU A 56 -25.65 -1.87 4.61
C GLU A 56 -26.56 -0.83 3.96
N LEU A 57 -25.96 0.13 3.23
CA LEU A 57 -26.69 1.15 2.48
C LEU A 57 -27.61 0.52 1.43
N GLU A 58 -27.13 -0.48 0.69
CA GLU A 58 -27.94 -1.20 -0.28
C GLU A 58 -29.09 -1.96 0.38
N ALA A 59 -28.85 -2.62 1.51
CA ALA A 59 -29.89 -3.31 2.27
C ALA A 59 -30.99 -2.34 2.75
N LEU A 60 -30.61 -1.15 3.24
CA LEU A 60 -31.55 -0.09 3.60
C LEU A 60 -32.37 0.38 2.39
N ARG A 61 -31.70 0.68 1.26
CA ARG A 61 -32.36 1.10 0.01
C ARG A 61 -33.31 0.04 -0.54
N ARG A 62 -32.97 -1.25 -0.41
CA ARG A 62 -33.85 -2.36 -0.80
C ARG A 62 -35.08 -2.43 0.10
N ARG A 63 -34.90 -2.35 1.42
CA ARG A 63 -36.00 -2.33 2.40
C ARG A 63 -36.97 -1.18 2.13
N GLN A 64 -36.46 0.03 1.91
CA GLN A 64 -37.29 1.20 1.59
C GLN A 64 -38.07 1.03 0.27
N ARG A 65 -37.46 0.45 -0.76
CA ARG A 65 -38.18 0.14 -2.02
C ARG A 65 -39.29 -0.87 -1.82
N LEU A 66 -39.09 -1.88 -0.97
CA LEU A 66 -40.10 -2.89 -0.67
C LEU A 66 -41.25 -2.31 0.17
N SER A 67 -40.97 -1.42 1.13
CA SER A 67 -42.03 -0.76 1.90
C SER A 67 -42.88 0.16 1.03
N LEU A 68 -42.27 0.91 0.10
CA LEU A 68 -42.99 1.78 -0.84
C LEU A 68 -43.86 1.02 -1.84
N ARG A 69 -43.55 -0.23 -2.17
CA ARG A 69 -44.37 -1.07 -3.07
C ARG A 69 -45.56 -1.75 -2.40
N ARG A 70 -45.60 -1.75 -1.06
CA ARG A 70 -46.61 -2.46 -0.25
C ARG A 70 -47.76 -1.56 0.21
N ASN A 71 -47.61 -0.25 0.07
CA ASN A 71 -48.65 0.78 0.23
C ASN A 71 -49.17 1.21 -1.14
#